data_AF-A0A956ZER3-F1
#
_entry.id   AF-A0A956ZER3-F1
#
_cell.length_a   1.000
_cell.length_b   1.000
_cell.length_c   1.000
_cell.angle_alpha   90.00
_cell.angle_beta   90.00
_cell.angle_gamma   90.00
#
_symmetry.space_group_name_H-M   'P 1'
#
loop_
_entity.id
_entity.type
_entity.pdbx_description
1 polymer ?
#
loop_
_entity_poly.entity_id
_entity_poly.type
_entity_poly.pdbx_seq_one_letter_code
_entity_poly.pdbx_strand_id
1 'polypeptide(L)'
;MSDSTKRSLKLGELLTKSDILTSQQLLESIELAKQTGMPIGRMLVMSGAVSEEVLLTSVQLQSMFRDNLLDLDRAIVLLTMVNKAHISLEEAMQRTGQTVTEPKPTIRLGELLYEAGFIGHDEKEKFLV
;
A
#
# COMPACT_ATOMS: atom_id res chain seq x y z
N MET A 1 22.58 12.91 -28.50
CA MET A 1 21.40 13.39 -27.75
C MET A 1 20.81 12.15 -27.12
N SER A 2 21.34 11.78 -25.94
CA SER A 2 21.23 10.43 -25.39
C SER A 2 20.37 10.47 -24.13
N ASP A 3 19.24 9.79 -24.21
CA ASP A 3 18.59 8.99 -23.17
C ASP A 3 17.08 9.14 -23.29
N SER A 4 16.51 8.31 -24.16
CA SER A 4 15.14 7.80 -24.02
C SER A 4 15.05 7.09 -22.67
N THR A 5 14.90 7.87 -21.60
CA THR A 5 14.94 7.42 -20.22
C THR A 5 13.77 6.46 -20.01
N LYS A 6 14.07 5.16 -20.03
CA LYS A 6 13.13 4.09 -19.71
C LYS A 6 12.57 4.43 -18.32
N ARG A 7 11.32 4.92 -18.25
CA ARG A 7 10.60 5.16 -16.99
C ARG A 7 10.48 3.82 -16.27
N SER A 8 11.48 3.53 -15.44
CA SER A 8 11.53 2.32 -14.63
C SER A 8 11.45 2.75 -13.18
N LEU A 9 10.30 2.47 -12.58
CA LEU A 9 10.13 2.57 -11.14
C LEU A 9 10.96 1.47 -10.49
N LYS A 10 11.94 1.81 -9.63
CA LYS A 10 12.73 0.80 -8.92
C LYS A 10 11.95 0.24 -7.73
N LEU A 11 12.00 -1.09 -7.51
CA LEU A 11 11.27 -1.75 -6.41
C LEU A 11 11.62 -1.12 -5.06
N GLY A 12 12.93 -0.97 -4.80
CA GLY A 12 13.41 -0.38 -3.56
C GLY A 12 12.94 1.06 -3.36
N GLU A 13 12.87 1.86 -4.42
CA GLU A 13 12.37 3.23 -4.33
C GLU A 13 10.87 3.27 -4.00
N LEU A 14 10.06 2.43 -4.65
CA LEU A 14 8.63 2.33 -4.36
C LEU A 14 8.39 1.88 -2.91
N LEU A 15 9.11 0.86 -2.45
CA LEU A 15 8.98 0.32 -1.09
C LEU A 15 9.43 1.33 -0.03
N THR A 16 10.51 2.07 -0.28
CA THR A 16 10.98 3.11 0.65
C THR A 16 10.07 4.34 0.64
N LYS A 17 9.57 4.78 -0.52
CA LYS A 17 8.60 5.89 -0.59
C LYS A 17 7.24 5.55 0.01
N SER A 18 6.91 4.26 0.14
CA SER A 18 5.68 3.81 0.78
C SER A 18 5.83 3.55 2.29
N ASP A 19 6.98 3.91 2.89
CA ASP A 19 7.31 3.65 4.30
C ASP A 19 7.26 2.16 4.71
N ILE A 20 7.41 1.26 3.74
CA ILE A 20 7.42 -0.20 3.98
C ILE A 20 8.82 -0.66 4.35
N LEU A 21 9.84 -0.04 3.75
CA LEU A 21 11.24 -0.38 3.93
C LEU A 21 12.07 0.87 4.21
N THR A 22 12.86 0.83 5.27
CA THR A 22 13.87 1.86 5.49
C THR A 22 15.02 1.74 4.49
N SER A 23 15.73 2.84 4.21
CA SER A 23 16.90 2.82 3.33
C SER A 23 17.99 1.88 3.84
N GLN A 24 18.13 1.74 5.16
CA GLN A 24 19.09 0.83 5.77
C GLN A 24 18.71 -0.64 5.51
N GLN A 25 17.46 -1.03 5.77
CA GLN A 25 17.00 -2.40 5.50
C GLN A 25 17.10 -2.78 4.03
N LEU A 26 16.85 -1.82 3.12
CA LEU A 26 17.04 -2.02 1.69
C LEU A 26 18.51 -2.30 1.35
N LEU A 27 19.45 -1.52 1.90
CA LEU A 27 20.89 -1.69 1.67
C LEU A 27 21.39 -3.05 2.20
N GLU A 28 21.02 -3.41 3.42
CA GLU A 28 21.37 -4.68 4.04
C GLU A 28 20.84 -5.86 3.20
N SER A 29 19.59 -5.76 2.74
CA SER A 29 18.99 -6.78 1.88
C SER A 29 19.70 -6.90 0.52
N ILE A 30 20.14 -5.78 -0.07
CA ILE A 30 20.91 -5.78 -1.32
C ILE A 30 22.26 -6.47 -1.13
N GLU A 31 22.94 -6.20 -0.02
CA GLU A 31 24.25 -6.78 0.27
C GLU A 31 24.15 -8.30 0.49
N LEU A 32 23.19 -8.73 1.31
CA LEU A 32 22.92 -10.16 1.54
C LEU A 32 22.48 -10.87 0.24
N ALA A 33 21.70 -10.21 -0.62
CA ALA A 33 21.24 -10.78 -1.88
C ALA A 33 22.42 -11.03 -2.83
N LYS A 34 23.39 -10.10 -2.87
CA LYS A 34 24.62 -10.26 -3.63
C LYS A 34 25.49 -11.39 -3.09
N GLN A 35 25.66 -11.48 -1.78
CA GLN A 35 26.49 -12.51 -1.15
C GLN A 35 25.93 -13.93 -1.35
N THR A 36 24.61 -14.06 -1.31
CA THR A 36 23.91 -15.34 -1.44
C THR A 36 23.57 -15.71 -2.90
N GLY A 37 23.68 -14.75 -3.83
CA GLY A 37 23.21 -14.92 -5.21
C GLY A 37 21.69 -15.02 -5.35
N MET A 38 20.93 -14.66 -4.31
CA MET A 38 19.47 -14.75 -4.30
C MET A 38 18.83 -13.47 -4.88
N PRO A 39 17.67 -13.57 -5.56
CA PRO A 39 16.91 -12.39 -5.94
C PRO A 39 16.52 -11.53 -4.73
N ILE A 40 16.71 -10.22 -4.83
CA ILE A 40 16.41 -9.26 -3.75
C ILE A 40 14.96 -9.36 -3.25
N GLY A 41 13.99 -9.54 -4.15
CA GLY A 41 12.58 -9.67 -3.76
C GLY A 41 12.37 -10.87 -2.83
N ARG A 42 12.99 -12.01 -3.14
CA ARG A 42 12.90 -13.21 -2.28
C ARG A 42 13.57 -12.98 -0.93
N MET A 43 14.69 -12.27 -0.91
CA MET A 43 15.37 -11.92 0.33
C MET A 43 14.55 -10.97 1.22
N LEU A 44 13.86 -10.00 0.62
CA LEU A 44 12.98 -9.08 1.34
C LEU A 44 11.80 -9.81 2.01
N VAL A 45 11.28 -10.85 1.38
CA VAL A 45 10.25 -11.71 1.98
C VAL A 45 10.84 -12.60 3.07
N MET A 46 11.98 -13.23 2.81
CA MET A 46 12.64 -14.13 3.78
C MET A 46 13.11 -13.42 5.05
N SER A 47 13.52 -12.15 4.95
CA SER A 47 13.88 -11.32 6.10
C SER A 47 12.67 -10.80 6.88
N GLY A 48 11.45 -11.01 6.38
CA GLY A 48 10.21 -10.48 6.97
C GLY A 48 10.03 -8.98 6.78
N ALA A 49 10.89 -8.33 5.97
CA ALA A 49 10.80 -6.90 5.73
C ALA A 49 9.61 -6.51 4.84
N VAL A 50 9.15 -7.44 3.99
CA VAL A 50 8.00 -7.25 3.10
C VAL A 50 7.18 -8.54 3.06
N SER A 51 5.84 -8.45 3.09
CA SER A 51 4.99 -9.62 2.89
C SER A 51 5.00 -10.07 1.42
N GLU A 52 4.65 -11.33 1.17
CA GLU A 52 4.54 -11.85 -0.20
C GLU A 52 3.51 -11.06 -1.02
N GLU A 53 2.38 -10.70 -0.41
CA GLU A 53 1.33 -9.88 -1.02
C GLU A 53 1.84 -8.48 -1.43
N VAL A 54 2.62 -7.83 -0.56
CA VAL A 54 3.20 -6.51 -0.84
C VAL A 54 4.27 -6.60 -1.93
N LEU A 55 5.07 -7.67 -1.96
CA LEU A 55 6.04 -7.87 -3.03
C LEU A 55 5.35 -8.07 -4.38
N LEU A 56 4.32 -8.94 -4.44
CA LEU A 56 3.54 -9.18 -5.65
C LEU A 56 2.87 -7.89 -6.17
N THR A 57 2.23 -7.15 -5.26
CA THR A 57 1.62 -5.85 -5.57
C THR A 57 2.65 -4.85 -6.09
N SER A 58 3.84 -4.79 -5.47
CA SER A 58 4.92 -3.89 -5.91
C SER A 58 5.35 -4.19 -7.35
N VAL A 59 5.48 -5.47 -7.72
CA VAL A 59 5.84 -5.89 -9.09
C VAL A 59 4.72 -5.54 -10.09
N GLN A 60 3.45 -5.72 -9.70
CA GLN A 60 2.31 -5.33 -10.52
C GLN A 60 2.28 -3.82 -10.77
N LEU A 61 2.43 -3.00 -9.72
CA LEU A 61 2.49 -1.54 -9.82
C LEU A 61 3.65 -1.06 -10.69
N GLN A 62 4.82 -1.69 -10.59
CA GLN A 62 5.94 -1.40 -11.49
C GLN A 62 5.62 -1.69 -12.95
N SER A 63 4.87 -2.77 -13.23
CA SER A 63 4.42 -3.07 -14.60
C SER A 63 3.49 -1.97 -15.10
N MET A 64 2.47 -1.64 -14.31
CA MET A 64 1.49 -0.61 -14.65
C MET A 64 2.13 0.77 -14.85
N PHE A 65 3.10 1.14 -14.02
CA PHE A 65 3.86 2.39 -14.19
C PHE A 65 4.66 2.40 -15.49
N ARG A 66 5.33 1.29 -15.82
CA ARG A 66 6.07 1.13 -17.09
C ARG A 66 5.15 1.23 -18.30
N ASP A 67 3.93 0.71 -18.16
CA ASP A 67 2.89 0.73 -19.19
C ASP A 67 2.12 2.08 -19.21
N ASN A 68 2.55 3.08 -18.41
CA ASN A 68 1.92 4.40 -18.22
C ASN A 68 0.42 4.34 -17.80
N LEU A 69 0.01 3.29 -17.09
CA LEU A 69 -1.36 3.16 -16.56
C LEU A 69 -1.58 3.92 -15.25
N LEU A 70 -0.49 4.25 -14.54
CA LEU A 70 -0.51 5.01 -13.29
C LEU A 70 0.79 5.77 -13.06
N ASP A 71 0.74 6.79 -12.21
CA ASP A 71 1.88 7.60 -11.78
C ASP A 71 2.49 7.09 -10.46
N LEU A 72 3.63 7.67 -10.08
CA LEU A 72 4.34 7.27 -8.86
C LEU A 72 3.50 7.49 -7.60
N ASP A 73 2.78 8.60 -7.53
CA ASP A 73 1.98 8.96 -6.36
C ASP A 73 0.83 7.95 -6.15
N ARG A 74 0.13 7.56 -7.22
CA ARG A 74 -0.88 6.50 -7.14
C ARG A 74 -0.27 5.15 -6.76
N ALA A 75 0.91 4.81 -7.28
CA ALA A 75 1.59 3.57 -6.91
C ALA A 75 1.87 3.52 -5.40
N ILE A 76 2.37 4.62 -4.83
CA ILE A 76 2.66 4.73 -3.39
C ILE A 76 1.37 4.58 -2.57
N VAL A 77 0.30 5.28 -2.95
CA VAL A 77 -0.99 5.19 -2.24
C VAL A 77 -1.55 3.77 -2.26
N LEU A 78 -1.58 3.13 -3.44
CA LEU A 78 -2.06 1.76 -3.60
C LEU A 78 -1.26 0.78 -2.75
N LEU A 79 0.07 0.85 -2.84
CA LEU A 79 0.93 -0.05 -2.09
C LEU A 79 0.80 0.14 -0.58
N THR A 80 0.66 1.40 -0.14
CA THR A 80 0.43 1.72 1.28
C THR A 80 -0.92 1.17 1.77
N MET A 81 -1.97 1.24 0.96
CA MET A 81 -3.28 0.67 1.30
C MET A 81 -3.22 -0.86 1.42
N VAL A 82 -2.59 -1.53 0.46
CA VAL A 82 -2.40 -3.00 0.51
C VAL A 82 -1.64 -3.38 1.78
N ASN A 83 -0.54 -2.68 2.09
CA ASN A 83 0.27 -2.97 3.28
C ASN A 83 -0.47 -2.71 4.60
N LYS A 84 -1.22 -1.60 4.72
CA LYS A 84 -1.89 -1.21 5.98
C LYS A 84 -3.24 -1.88 6.20
N ALA A 85 -4.00 -2.13 5.13
CA ALA A 85 -5.35 -2.68 5.21
C ALA A 85 -5.38 -4.19 4.94
N HIS A 86 -4.27 -4.80 4.52
CA HIS A 86 -4.20 -6.22 4.14
C HIS A 86 -5.31 -6.59 3.14
N ILE A 87 -5.45 -5.77 2.10
CA ILE A 87 -6.43 -5.92 1.02
C ILE A 87 -5.68 -6.17 -0.29
N SER A 88 -6.35 -6.79 -1.27
CA SER A 88 -5.75 -7.00 -2.58
C SER A 88 -5.54 -5.68 -3.34
N LEU A 89 -4.67 -5.71 -4.36
CA LEU A 89 -4.49 -4.58 -5.26
C LEU A 89 -5.80 -4.17 -5.94
N GLU A 90 -6.66 -5.12 -6.36
CA GLU A 90 -7.95 -4.78 -6.97
C GLU A 90 -8.83 -3.98 -5.99
N GLU A 91 -8.90 -4.40 -4.73
CA GLU A 91 -9.70 -3.71 -3.73
C GLU A 91 -9.10 -2.32 -3.39
N ALA A 92 -7.78 -2.21 -3.31
CA ALA A 92 -7.11 -0.92 -3.15
C ALA A 92 -7.40 0.03 -4.33
N MET A 93 -7.44 -0.48 -5.56
CA MET A 93 -7.82 0.28 -6.76
C MET A 93 -9.28 0.72 -6.77
N GLN A 94 -10.20 -0.15 -6.32
CA GLN A 94 -11.62 0.22 -6.18
C GLN A 94 -11.81 1.34 -5.17
N ARG A 95 -11.11 1.26 -4.03
CA ARG A 95 -11.16 2.29 -2.98
C ARG A 95 -10.54 3.60 -3.47
N THR A 96 -9.36 3.57 -4.09
CA THR A 96 -8.69 4.78 -4.62
C THR A 96 -9.41 5.40 -5.82
N GLY A 97 -10.11 4.61 -6.64
CA GLY A 97 -11.00 5.11 -7.68
C GLY A 97 -12.24 5.85 -7.14
N GLN A 98 -12.61 5.60 -5.88
CA GLN A 98 -13.69 6.30 -5.17
C GLN A 98 -13.17 7.39 -4.22
N THR A 99 -11.91 7.35 -3.80
CA THR A 99 -11.35 8.28 -2.80
C THR A 99 -10.44 9.33 -3.44
N VAL A 100 -11.03 10.31 -4.10
CA VAL A 100 -10.55 11.69 -3.90
C VAL A 100 -11.35 12.19 -2.69
N THR A 101 -10.62 12.59 -1.64
CA THR A 101 -11.10 13.15 -0.35
C THR A 101 -11.93 12.21 0.53
N GLU A 102 -11.29 11.61 1.55
CA GLU A 102 -11.48 11.99 2.96
C GLU A 102 -10.70 11.03 3.89
N PRO A 103 -10.00 11.54 4.92
CA PRO A 103 -9.37 10.71 5.94
C PRO A 103 -10.47 10.05 6.80
N LYS A 104 -10.41 8.73 6.94
CA LYS A 104 -11.26 7.98 7.89
C LYS A 104 -11.15 8.59 9.30
N PRO A 105 -12.25 8.50 10.06
CA PRO A 105 -12.11 7.66 11.24
C PRO A 105 -13.23 6.63 11.36
N THR A 106 -12.78 5.44 11.73
CA THR A 106 -13.43 4.45 12.61
C THR A 106 -14.92 4.14 12.41
N ILE A 107 -15.17 2.87 12.07
CA ILE A 107 -16.35 2.06 12.41
C ILE A 107 -17.26 2.81 13.37
N ARG A 108 -18.34 3.39 12.83
CA ARG A 108 -19.36 4.06 13.62
C ARG A 108 -20.04 2.98 14.46
N LEU A 109 -19.55 2.78 15.69
CA LEU A 109 -20.20 1.92 16.68
C LEU A 109 -21.70 2.24 16.81
N GLY A 110 -22.12 3.48 16.54
CA GLY A 110 -23.53 3.87 16.50
C GLY A 110 -24.38 3.16 15.44
N GLU A 111 -23.80 2.74 14.31
CA GLU A 111 -24.52 2.04 13.23
C GLU A 111 -24.64 0.54 13.52
N LEU A 112 -23.59 -0.06 14.10
CA LEU A 112 -23.62 -1.43 14.63
C LEU A 112 -24.57 -1.58 15.83
N LEU A 113 -24.68 -0.57 16.72
CA LEU A 113 -25.64 -0.60 17.84
C LEU A 113 -27.09 -0.39 17.38
N TYR A 114 -27.30 0.34 16.29
CA TYR A 114 -28.61 0.53 15.68
C TYR A 114 -29.10 -0.76 15.01
N GLU A 115 -28.25 -1.43 14.22
CA GLU A 115 -28.60 -2.73 13.62
C GLU A 115 -28.78 -3.84 14.66
N ALA A 116 -28.05 -3.78 15.77
CA ALA A 116 -28.20 -4.73 16.88
C ALA A 116 -29.47 -4.50 17.74
N GLY A 117 -30.28 -3.48 17.44
CA GLY A 117 -31.57 -3.23 18.09
C GLY A 117 -31.50 -2.68 19.52
N PHE A 118 -30.35 -2.14 19.94
CA PHE A 118 -30.13 -1.66 21.31
C PHE A 118 -30.41 -0.16 21.52
N ILE A 119 -30.75 0.61 20.48
CA ILE A 119 -31.08 2.05 20.62
C ILE A 119 -32.46 2.35 20.00
N GLY A 120 -33.42 2.69 20.85
CA GLY A 120 -34.73 3.22 20.49
C GLY A 120 -34.67 4.69 20.07
N HIS A 121 -35.64 5.10 19.25
CA HIS A 121 -35.58 6.19 18.27
C HIS A 121 -35.49 7.65 18.77
N ASP A 122 -35.08 7.94 20.02
CA ASP A 122 -35.53 9.20 20.65
C ASP A 122 -34.53 9.99 21.50
N GLU A 123 -33.29 10.23 21.04
CA GLU A 123 -32.47 11.32 21.61
C GLU A 123 -31.28 11.75 20.70
N LYS A 124 -31.62 12.31 19.54
CA LYS A 124 -30.67 12.68 18.47
C LYS A 124 -29.86 13.97 18.71
N GLU A 125 -30.00 14.63 19.86
CA GLU A 125 -29.44 16.00 20.03
C GLU A 125 -28.30 16.15 21.03
N LYS A 126 -27.78 15.06 21.63
CA LYS A 126 -26.79 15.22 22.72
C LYS A 126 -25.35 14.80 22.43
N PHE A 127 -25.05 14.29 21.24
CA PHE A 127 -23.71 13.74 20.95
C PHE A 127 -23.12 14.18 19.59
N LEU A 128 -23.52 15.35 19.10
CA LEU A 128 -22.75 16.10 18.10
C LEU A 128 -22.12 17.32 18.78
N VAL A 129 -20.95 17.12 19.40
CA VAL A 129 -19.90 18.14 19.55
C VAL A 129 -18.58 17.49 19.15
#